data_AF-A0A2B3TZ61-F1
#
_entry.id   AF-A0A2B3TZ61-F1
#
_cell.length_a   1.000
_cell.length_b   1.000
_cell.length_c   1.000
_cell.angle_alpha   90.00
_cell.angle_beta   90.00
_cell.angle_gamma   90.00
#
_symmetry.space_group_name_H-M   'P 1'
#
loop_
_entity.id
_entity.type
_entity.pdbx_description
1 polymer ?
#
loop_
_entity_poly.entity_id
_entity_poly.type
_entity_poly.pdbx_seq_one_letter_code
_entity_poly.pdbx_strand_id
1 'polypeptide(L)'
;MVAPISAYAHPGRTDANGGHTCRTNCEKWGLQYGEYHYHNKPASSSGATSPAPSQNNNGAVEAERQAEAQRNAEAEKQSAAEAQRKAEEERQRAAEAQRKAEEERQRVAEEQRKAEEARKQEEAQRQADMEKGQLEGQKSGETDFKAGKNNAEGHVAGKPDAYKQAFTTAYTAAWSLEEQKKMHSEKGKEQGLAQETMDDSQITPEFKVNFAEGFQVGNKERTEKIEKEQAELGEKAGKELAEKKPGNTEKDVYVKAYETAYEKGYKSAKKAAEKAGYTYAFENYDLKVPAKYEKNETLKKWFIEGFKSNKKAAEIREEGYKKGDSWLSFFYKSFVPSEYKEHKGLYEQAIEKGKKA
;
A
#
# COMPACT_ATOMS: atom_id res chain seq x y z
N MET A 1 -89.68 62.47 30.74
CA MET A 1 -88.23 62.70 30.94
C MET A 1 -87.55 62.42 29.62
N VAL A 2 -87.08 63.47 28.94
CA VAL A 2 -86.39 63.38 27.65
C VAL A 2 -84.89 63.29 27.95
N ALA A 3 -84.27 62.15 27.63
CA ALA A 3 -82.84 61.93 27.80
C ALA A 3 -82.10 62.25 26.48
N PRO A 4 -80.87 62.80 26.56
CA PRO A 4 -80.19 63.41 25.42
C PRO A 4 -79.46 62.38 24.54
N ILE A 5 -79.39 62.67 23.24
CA ILE A 5 -78.63 61.92 22.25
C ILE A 5 -77.18 62.42 22.32
N SER A 6 -76.28 61.60 22.86
CA SER A 6 -74.84 61.90 22.87
C SER A 6 -74.24 61.67 21.48
N ALA A 7 -73.85 62.76 20.82
CA ALA A 7 -72.98 62.72 19.65
C ALA A 7 -71.54 62.43 20.08
N TYR A 8 -70.98 61.31 19.62
CA TYR A 8 -69.57 60.97 19.80
C TYR A 8 -68.74 61.69 18.72
N ALA A 9 -68.07 62.78 19.10
CA ALA A 9 -67.04 63.42 18.29
C ALA A 9 -65.70 62.67 18.47
N HIS A 10 -65.03 62.31 17.36
CA HIS A 10 -63.77 61.56 17.37
C HIS A 10 -62.52 62.48 17.42
N PRO A 11 -61.41 62.01 18.00
CA PRO A 11 -60.22 62.82 18.20
C PRO A 11 -59.40 62.91 16.90
N GLY A 12 -59.61 63.97 16.15
CA GLY A 12 -58.80 64.35 15.00
C GLY A 12 -59.20 65.74 14.53
N ARG A 13 -58.29 66.72 14.60
CA ARG A 13 -58.56 68.05 14.02
C ARG A 13 -58.65 67.90 12.50
N THR A 14 -59.73 68.42 11.91
CA THR A 14 -59.78 68.67 10.46
C THR A 14 -58.74 69.71 10.09
N ASP A 15 -58.14 69.56 8.91
CA ASP A 15 -57.25 70.58 8.35
C ASP A 15 -58.04 71.80 7.84
N ALA A 16 -57.32 72.78 7.28
CA ALA A 16 -57.91 74.03 6.79
C ALA A 16 -58.96 73.84 5.67
N ASN A 17 -58.99 72.68 5.02
CA ASN A 17 -59.96 72.34 3.97
C ASN A 17 -61.18 71.55 4.50
N GLY A 18 -61.26 71.31 5.81
CA GLY A 18 -62.41 70.62 6.43
C GLY A 18 -62.39 69.09 6.28
N GLY A 19 -61.23 68.50 5.96
CA GLY A 19 -61.03 67.05 5.91
C GLY A 19 -59.90 66.55 6.81
N HIS A 20 -59.67 65.23 6.86
CA HIS A 20 -58.53 64.62 7.57
C HIS A 20 -58.15 63.23 7.02
N THR A 21 -56.90 62.81 7.25
CA THR A 21 -56.42 61.43 6.99
C THR A 21 -56.67 60.53 8.19
N CYS A 22 -57.41 59.43 8.00
CA CYS A 22 -57.66 58.45 9.04
C CYS A 22 -56.44 57.53 9.24
N ARG A 23 -55.90 57.47 10.46
CA ARG A 23 -54.72 56.64 10.82
C ARG A 23 -54.95 55.69 12.00
N THR A 24 -56.14 55.68 12.59
CA THR A 24 -56.48 54.76 13.69
C THR A 24 -57.94 54.30 13.56
N ASN A 25 -58.22 53.02 13.84
CA ASN A 25 -59.56 52.43 13.84
C ASN A 25 -60.37 52.57 12.54
N CYS A 26 -59.73 52.64 11.36
CA CYS A 26 -60.37 52.86 10.06
C CYS A 26 -61.42 51.78 9.71
N GLU A 27 -61.10 50.51 10.00
CA GLU A 27 -61.95 49.35 9.69
C GLU A 27 -63.31 49.39 10.39
N LYS A 28 -63.37 49.98 11.60
CA LYS A 28 -64.63 50.11 12.37
C LYS A 28 -65.64 51.04 11.70
N TRP A 29 -65.16 51.91 10.82
CA TRP A 29 -65.96 52.86 10.05
C TRP A 29 -66.05 52.48 8.56
N GLY A 30 -65.58 51.28 8.19
CA GLY A 30 -65.60 50.80 6.80
C GLY A 30 -64.62 51.50 5.87
N LEU A 31 -63.54 52.10 6.39
CA LEU A 31 -62.55 52.86 5.63
C LEU A 31 -61.18 52.18 5.59
N GLN A 32 -60.38 52.43 4.55
CA GLN A 32 -59.01 51.89 4.44
C GLN A 32 -58.00 52.72 5.25
N TYR A 33 -56.96 52.06 5.76
CA TYR A 33 -55.91 52.73 6.54
C TYR A 33 -55.15 53.75 5.68
N GLY A 34 -55.09 55.00 6.14
CA GLY A 34 -54.39 56.09 5.44
C GLY A 34 -55.23 56.87 4.42
N GLU A 35 -56.55 56.65 4.36
CA GLU A 35 -57.45 57.37 3.45
C GLU A 35 -57.86 58.75 4.01
N TYR A 36 -58.02 59.74 3.13
CA TYR A 36 -58.41 61.12 3.47
C TYR A 36 -59.89 61.37 3.17
N HIS A 37 -60.65 61.98 4.10
CA HIS A 37 -62.08 62.23 3.93
C HIS A 37 -62.55 63.58 4.51
N TYR A 38 -63.65 64.10 3.95
CA TYR A 38 -64.25 65.41 4.30
C TYR A 38 -65.51 65.29 5.15
N HIS A 39 -65.73 66.23 6.07
CA HIS A 39 -66.86 66.21 7.00
C HIS A 39 -68.06 67.10 6.64
N ASN A 40 -68.05 67.88 5.55
CA ASN A 40 -69.26 68.63 5.17
C ASN A 40 -69.39 69.00 3.68
N LYS A 41 -70.61 68.84 3.15
CA LYS A 41 -71.06 69.33 1.83
C LYS A 41 -71.30 70.84 1.88
N PRO A 42 -70.89 71.64 0.87
CA PRO A 42 -71.46 72.97 0.68
C PRO A 42 -72.82 72.89 -0.02
N ALA A 43 -73.80 73.60 0.53
CA ALA A 43 -75.13 73.80 -0.03
C ALA A 43 -75.10 74.73 -1.25
N SER A 44 -75.97 74.45 -2.23
CA SER A 44 -76.31 75.36 -3.32
C SER A 44 -77.31 76.43 -2.83
N SER A 45 -77.12 77.69 -3.22
CA SER A 45 -78.24 78.54 -3.67
C SER A 45 -77.77 79.82 -4.38
N SER A 46 -78.39 80.01 -5.54
CA SER A 46 -78.43 81.11 -6.49
C SER A 46 -78.76 82.51 -5.93
N GLY A 47 -78.24 83.55 -6.60
CA GLY A 47 -79.10 84.60 -7.18
C GLY A 47 -79.19 85.99 -6.52
N ALA A 48 -78.73 86.99 -7.30
CA ALA A 48 -79.37 88.29 -7.60
C ALA A 48 -78.93 89.60 -6.87
N THR A 49 -78.19 90.40 -7.65
CA THR A 49 -78.33 91.86 -7.96
C THR A 49 -78.21 92.98 -6.90
N SER A 50 -77.13 93.77 -7.06
CA SER A 50 -76.98 95.25 -7.26
C SER A 50 -77.58 96.25 -6.24
N PRO A 51 -77.08 97.51 -6.13
CA PRO A 51 -76.22 98.24 -7.06
C PRO A 51 -75.01 99.00 -6.44
N ALA A 52 -74.17 99.55 -7.31
CA ALA A 52 -73.25 100.65 -7.02
C ALA A 52 -73.53 101.81 -7.98
N PRO A 53 -73.26 103.06 -7.58
CA PRO A 53 -72.69 104.08 -8.45
C PRO A 53 -71.29 104.44 -7.89
N SER A 54 -70.29 104.94 -8.59
CA SER A 54 -70.24 105.77 -9.79
C SER A 54 -68.77 105.86 -10.22
N GLN A 55 -68.55 106.13 -11.50
CA GLN A 55 -67.45 106.91 -12.08
C GLN A 55 -66.03 106.34 -12.29
N ASN A 56 -65.73 106.30 -13.59
CA ASN A 56 -64.56 106.86 -14.29
C ASN A 56 -63.31 106.02 -14.54
N ASN A 57 -63.06 105.88 -15.85
CA ASN A 57 -61.78 105.85 -16.58
C ASN A 57 -60.80 104.71 -16.27
N ASN A 58 -60.65 103.77 -17.21
CA ASN A 58 -59.37 103.51 -17.91
C ASN A 58 -59.44 102.20 -18.73
N GLY A 59 -59.89 102.28 -19.99
CA GLY A 59 -59.85 101.17 -20.96
C GLY A 59 -58.44 100.70 -21.34
N ALA A 60 -57.39 101.39 -20.89
CA ALA A 60 -56.00 100.94 -21.02
C ALA A 60 -55.65 99.85 -19.98
N VAL A 61 -56.22 99.92 -18.77
CA VAL A 61 -55.83 99.03 -17.64
C VAL A 61 -56.44 97.62 -17.79
N GLU A 62 -57.60 97.51 -18.43
CA GLU A 62 -58.32 96.22 -18.56
C GLU A 62 -57.79 95.37 -19.74
N ALA A 63 -57.34 96.02 -20.83
CA ALA A 63 -56.60 95.37 -21.91
C ALA A 63 -55.19 94.94 -21.47
N GLU A 64 -54.53 95.76 -20.63
CA GLU A 64 -53.23 95.43 -20.04
C GLU A 64 -53.32 94.25 -19.06
N ARG A 65 -54.40 94.17 -18.27
CA ARG A 65 -54.69 93.07 -17.34
C ARG A 65 -55.02 91.75 -18.06
N GLN A 66 -55.72 91.79 -19.20
CA GLN A 66 -55.97 90.60 -20.02
C GLN A 66 -54.71 90.12 -20.74
N ALA A 67 -53.87 91.04 -21.24
CA ALA A 67 -52.57 90.70 -21.82
C ALA A 67 -51.60 90.15 -20.77
N GLU A 68 -51.63 90.66 -19.53
CA GLU A 68 -50.85 90.15 -18.41
C GLU A 68 -51.32 88.77 -17.94
N ALA A 69 -52.63 88.52 -17.90
CA ALA A 69 -53.17 87.19 -17.61
C ALA A 69 -52.80 86.15 -18.66
N GLN A 70 -52.80 86.53 -19.95
CA GLN A 70 -52.33 85.66 -21.03
C GLN A 70 -50.82 85.40 -20.94
N ARG A 71 -50.01 86.42 -20.65
CA ARG A 71 -48.57 86.25 -20.40
C ARG A 71 -48.28 85.35 -19.20
N ASN A 72 -49.06 85.45 -18.12
CA ASN A 72 -48.92 84.57 -16.96
C ASN A 72 -49.32 83.12 -17.27
N ALA A 73 -50.42 82.91 -17.99
CA ALA A 73 -50.85 81.56 -18.38
C ALA A 73 -49.86 80.90 -19.36
N GLU A 74 -49.25 81.68 -20.25
CA GLU A 74 -48.21 81.20 -21.16
C GLU A 74 -46.88 80.94 -20.44
N ALA A 75 -46.52 81.77 -19.46
CA ALA A 75 -45.39 81.53 -18.56
C ALA A 75 -45.61 80.28 -17.67
N GLU A 76 -46.82 80.02 -17.19
CA GLU A 76 -47.17 78.78 -16.47
C GLU A 76 -47.12 77.54 -17.37
N LYS A 77 -47.58 77.64 -18.62
CA LYS A 77 -47.43 76.53 -19.58
C LYS A 77 -45.97 76.24 -19.91
N GLN A 78 -45.15 77.28 -20.07
CA GLN A 78 -43.71 77.13 -20.27
C GLN A 78 -43.02 76.54 -19.03
N SER A 79 -43.38 76.97 -17.82
CA SER A 79 -42.82 76.42 -16.58
C SER A 79 -43.24 74.96 -16.35
N ALA A 80 -44.49 74.60 -16.67
CA ALA A 80 -44.98 73.22 -16.61
C ALA A 80 -44.29 72.32 -17.64
N ALA A 81 -44.10 72.79 -18.88
CA ALA A 81 -43.37 72.07 -19.91
C ALA A 81 -41.88 71.90 -19.54
N GLU A 82 -41.25 72.92 -18.95
CA GLU A 82 -39.87 72.82 -18.47
C GLU A 82 -39.74 71.85 -17.27
N ALA A 83 -40.71 71.85 -16.36
CA ALA A 83 -40.77 70.91 -15.24
C ALA A 83 -40.93 69.47 -15.72
N GLN A 84 -41.79 69.22 -16.70
CA GLN A 84 -41.95 67.90 -17.32
C GLN A 84 -40.65 67.44 -18.01
N ARG A 85 -39.99 68.33 -18.77
CA ARG A 85 -38.70 68.01 -19.40
C ARG A 85 -37.63 67.66 -18.37
N LYS A 86 -37.55 68.40 -17.26
CA LYS A 86 -36.62 68.10 -16.16
C LYS A 86 -36.94 66.75 -15.50
N ALA A 87 -38.21 66.45 -15.25
CA ALA A 87 -38.63 65.17 -14.67
C ALA A 87 -38.34 63.99 -15.61
N GLU A 88 -38.53 64.14 -16.92
CA GLU A 88 -38.19 63.12 -17.90
C GLU A 88 -36.67 62.91 -18.02
N GLU A 89 -35.89 63.99 -18.01
CA GLU A 89 -34.43 63.92 -18.01
C GLU A 89 -33.88 63.24 -16.74
N GLU A 90 -34.48 63.51 -15.58
CA GLU A 90 -34.17 62.83 -14.31
C GLU A 90 -34.53 61.34 -14.37
N ARG A 91 -35.69 60.99 -14.95
CA ARG A 91 -36.09 59.60 -15.14
C ARG A 91 -35.16 58.85 -16.10
N GLN A 92 -34.69 59.49 -17.15
CA GLN A 92 -33.68 58.91 -18.07
C GLN A 92 -32.35 58.71 -17.36
N ARG A 93 -31.88 59.68 -16.56
CA ARG A 93 -30.66 59.54 -15.74
C ARG A 93 -30.79 58.41 -14.72
N ALA A 94 -31.93 58.28 -14.06
CA ALA A 94 -32.21 57.19 -13.12
C ALA A 94 -32.22 55.82 -13.82
N ALA A 95 -32.84 55.72 -15.00
CA ALA A 95 -32.85 54.47 -15.78
C ALA A 95 -31.44 54.09 -16.28
N GLU A 96 -30.64 55.07 -16.74
CA GLU A 96 -29.26 54.82 -17.14
C GLU A 96 -28.38 54.40 -15.95
N ALA A 97 -28.56 55.04 -14.78
CA ALA A 97 -27.87 54.65 -13.55
C ALA A 97 -28.24 53.22 -13.13
N GLN A 98 -29.51 52.83 -13.21
CA GLN A 98 -29.95 51.46 -12.95
C GLN A 98 -29.33 50.46 -13.93
N ARG A 99 -29.32 50.76 -15.24
CA ARG A 99 -28.70 49.89 -16.24
C ARG A 99 -27.21 49.69 -15.97
N LYS A 100 -26.48 50.76 -15.64
CA LYS A 100 -25.05 50.67 -15.29
C LYS A 100 -24.83 49.83 -14.02
N ALA A 101 -25.66 50.01 -13.01
CA ALA A 101 -25.58 49.23 -11.78
C ALA A 101 -25.91 47.74 -11.99
N GLU A 102 -26.85 47.42 -12.88
CA GLU A 102 -27.17 46.04 -13.24
C GLU A 102 -26.04 45.39 -14.05
N GLU A 103 -25.47 46.10 -15.03
CA GLU A 103 -24.33 45.62 -15.80
C GLU A 103 -23.11 45.35 -14.90
N GLU A 104 -22.83 46.23 -13.94
CA GLU A 104 -21.77 46.02 -12.94
C GLU A 104 -22.04 44.78 -12.07
N ARG A 105 -23.29 44.59 -11.61
CA ARG A 105 -23.68 43.37 -10.87
C ARG A 105 -23.48 42.10 -11.68
N GLN A 106 -23.81 42.11 -12.98
CA GLN A 106 -23.60 40.96 -13.85
C GLN A 106 -22.11 40.66 -14.04
N ARG A 107 -21.26 41.68 -14.22
CA ARG A 107 -19.81 41.51 -14.33
C ARG A 107 -19.21 40.90 -13.06
N VAL A 108 -19.59 41.42 -11.88
CA VAL A 108 -19.13 40.88 -10.58
C VAL A 108 -19.61 39.43 -10.40
N ALA A 109 -20.85 39.12 -10.74
CA ALA A 109 -21.38 37.75 -10.66
C ALA A 109 -20.64 36.79 -11.62
N GLU A 110 -20.30 37.23 -12.83
CA GLU A 110 -19.52 36.42 -13.77
C GLU A 110 -18.09 36.19 -13.29
N GLU A 111 -17.43 37.21 -12.74
CA GLU A 111 -16.10 37.10 -12.14
C GLU A 111 -16.09 36.14 -10.95
N GLN A 112 -17.09 36.23 -10.06
CA GLN A 112 -17.27 35.29 -8.95
C GLN A 112 -17.46 33.85 -9.45
N ARG A 113 -18.28 33.64 -10.49
CA ARG A 113 -18.48 32.31 -11.07
C ARG A 113 -17.19 31.74 -11.67
N LYS A 114 -16.41 32.56 -12.38
CA LYS A 114 -15.11 32.16 -12.94
C LYS A 114 -14.10 31.83 -11.82
N ALA A 115 -14.08 32.61 -10.75
CA ALA A 115 -13.23 32.34 -9.59
C ALA A 115 -13.64 31.06 -8.85
N GLU A 116 -14.94 30.81 -8.71
CA GLU A 116 -15.45 29.57 -8.12
C GLU A 116 -15.12 28.34 -8.99
N GLU A 117 -15.27 28.45 -10.31
CA GLU A 117 -14.92 27.38 -11.24
C GLU A 117 -13.41 27.07 -11.23
N ALA A 118 -12.56 28.11 -11.21
CA ALA A 118 -11.11 27.93 -11.06
C ALA A 118 -10.74 27.23 -9.74
N ARG A 119 -11.38 27.60 -8.62
CA ARG A 119 -11.19 26.92 -7.33
C ARG A 119 -11.61 25.46 -7.38
N LYS A 120 -12.73 25.13 -8.03
CA LYS A 120 -13.18 23.75 -8.21
C LYS A 120 -12.20 22.93 -9.05
N GLN A 121 -11.62 23.53 -10.10
CA GLN A 121 -10.60 22.87 -10.91
C GLN A 121 -9.30 22.65 -10.12
N GLU A 122 -8.85 23.62 -9.33
CA GLU A 122 -7.68 23.48 -8.46
C GLU A 122 -7.89 22.40 -7.39
N GLU A 123 -9.07 22.36 -6.77
CA GLU A 123 -9.42 21.32 -5.79
C GLU A 123 -9.51 19.93 -6.43
N ALA A 124 -10.11 19.81 -7.62
CA ALA A 124 -10.14 18.56 -8.37
C ALA A 124 -8.73 18.08 -8.75
N GLN A 125 -7.85 19.00 -9.19
CA GLN A 125 -6.46 18.67 -9.49
C GLN A 125 -5.72 18.22 -8.23
N ARG A 126 -5.92 18.91 -7.11
CA ARG A 126 -5.34 18.54 -5.81
C ARG A 126 -5.79 17.14 -5.38
N GLN A 127 -7.07 16.82 -5.55
CA GLN A 127 -7.61 15.50 -5.21
C GLN A 127 -7.03 14.40 -6.13
N ALA A 128 -6.93 14.67 -7.43
CA ALA A 128 -6.30 13.76 -8.39
C ALA A 128 -4.81 13.52 -8.06
N ASP A 129 -4.09 14.57 -7.64
CA ASP A 129 -2.71 14.48 -7.19
C ASP A 129 -2.58 13.62 -5.93
N MET A 130 -3.50 13.75 -4.96
CA MET A 130 -3.54 12.91 -3.76
C MET A 130 -3.81 11.44 -4.07
N GLU A 131 -4.83 11.14 -4.89
CA GLU A 131 -5.19 9.77 -5.26
C GLU A 131 -4.04 9.09 -6.01
N LYS A 132 -3.44 9.81 -6.96
CA LYS A 132 -2.26 9.33 -7.70
C LYS A 132 -1.08 9.10 -6.76
N GLY A 133 -0.82 10.04 -5.85
CA GLY A 133 0.22 9.91 -4.84
C GLY A 133 0.01 8.65 -3.98
N GLN A 134 -1.20 8.43 -3.47
CA GLN A 134 -1.53 7.26 -2.66
C GLN A 134 -1.28 5.94 -3.40
N LEU A 135 -1.77 5.80 -4.64
CA LEU A 135 -1.64 4.57 -5.42
C LEU A 135 -0.19 4.28 -5.80
N GLU A 136 0.54 5.30 -6.26
CA GLU A 136 1.95 5.16 -6.60
C GLU A 136 2.81 4.93 -5.35
N GLY A 137 2.48 5.58 -4.23
CA GLY A 137 3.16 5.42 -2.94
C GLY A 137 3.07 3.98 -2.43
N GLN A 138 1.86 3.41 -2.42
CA GLN A 138 1.65 2.01 -2.04
C GLN A 138 2.50 1.07 -2.90
N LYS A 139 2.38 1.19 -4.23
CA LYS A 139 3.08 0.31 -5.18
C LYS A 139 4.60 0.43 -5.09
N SER A 140 5.11 1.66 -4.97
CA SER A 140 6.54 1.91 -4.80
C SER A 140 7.04 1.34 -3.47
N GLY A 141 6.31 1.52 -2.38
CA GLY A 141 6.66 0.95 -1.07
C GLY A 141 6.81 -0.58 -1.11
N GLU A 142 5.85 -1.28 -1.72
CA GLU A 142 5.93 -2.74 -1.90
C GLU A 142 7.11 -3.18 -2.79
N THR A 143 7.37 -2.43 -3.87
CA THR A 143 8.43 -2.77 -4.83
C THR A 143 9.82 -2.54 -4.23
N ASP A 144 9.99 -1.40 -3.57
CA ASP A 144 11.22 -0.98 -2.91
C ASP A 144 11.57 -1.88 -1.72
N PHE A 145 10.57 -2.32 -0.96
CA PHE A 145 10.77 -3.30 0.12
C PHE A 145 11.33 -4.62 -0.43
N LYS A 146 10.75 -5.14 -1.52
CA LYS A 146 11.27 -6.34 -2.20
C LYS A 146 12.70 -6.16 -2.72
N ALA A 147 13.05 -4.94 -3.13
CA ALA A 147 14.40 -4.58 -3.55
C ALA A 147 15.37 -4.29 -2.39
N GLY A 148 14.89 -4.21 -1.14
CA GLY A 148 15.68 -3.86 0.04
C GLY A 148 16.16 -2.40 0.06
N LYS A 149 15.44 -1.48 -0.59
CA LYS A 149 15.85 -0.08 -0.76
C LYS A 149 14.75 0.87 -0.32
N ASN A 150 14.80 1.39 0.89
CA ASN A 150 13.88 2.43 1.32
C ASN A 150 14.27 3.78 0.68
N ASN A 151 13.46 4.29 -0.25
CA ASN A 151 13.77 5.49 -1.05
C ASN A 151 12.51 6.30 -1.38
N ALA A 152 11.70 6.62 -0.38
CA ALA A 152 10.48 7.43 -0.56
C ALA A 152 10.78 8.78 -1.23
N GLU A 153 11.86 9.46 -0.83
CA GLU A 153 12.22 10.79 -1.32
C GLU A 153 12.56 10.80 -2.82
N GLY A 154 13.17 9.72 -3.32
CA GLY A 154 13.54 9.60 -4.72
C GLY A 154 12.35 9.60 -5.68
N HIS A 155 11.16 9.20 -5.22
CA HIS A 155 9.96 9.11 -6.04
C HIS A 155 9.17 10.43 -6.13
N VAL A 156 9.38 11.35 -5.19
CA VAL A 156 8.56 12.56 -5.04
C VAL A 156 9.19 13.84 -5.60
N ALA A 157 10.39 13.74 -6.19
CA ALA A 157 11.10 14.89 -6.75
C ALA A 157 10.29 15.58 -7.87
N GLY A 158 10.12 16.90 -7.77
CA GLY A 158 9.39 17.71 -8.76
C GLY A 158 7.87 17.55 -8.77
N LYS A 159 7.29 16.89 -7.75
CA LYS A 159 5.83 16.65 -7.67
C LYS A 159 5.07 17.74 -6.90
N PRO A 160 3.75 17.89 -7.11
CA PRO A 160 2.89 18.75 -6.29
C PRO A 160 2.85 18.31 -4.82
N ASP A 161 2.69 19.23 -3.88
CA ASP A 161 2.79 18.91 -2.44
C ASP A 161 1.69 17.95 -1.96
N ALA A 162 0.48 18.07 -2.50
CA ALA A 162 -0.62 17.15 -2.19
C ALA A 162 -0.31 15.71 -2.64
N TYR A 163 0.32 15.56 -3.80
CA TYR A 163 0.86 14.26 -4.25
C TYR A 163 1.95 13.77 -3.30
N LYS A 164 2.95 14.62 -2.96
CA LYS A 164 4.07 14.21 -2.10
C LYS A 164 3.57 13.67 -0.75
N GLN A 165 2.64 14.38 -0.13
CA GLN A 165 2.08 14.00 1.16
C GLN A 165 1.34 12.66 1.10
N ALA A 166 0.46 12.48 0.11
CA ALA A 166 -0.29 11.24 -0.08
C ALA A 166 0.63 10.06 -0.43
N PHE A 167 1.63 10.31 -1.29
CA PHE A 167 2.65 9.34 -1.66
C PHE A 167 3.44 8.86 -0.46
N THR A 168 4.06 9.77 0.30
CA THR A 168 4.92 9.39 1.43
C THR A 168 4.11 8.63 2.48
N THR A 169 2.87 9.04 2.75
CA THR A 169 1.99 8.35 3.70
C THR A 169 1.70 6.92 3.25
N ALA A 170 1.28 6.73 2.00
CA ALA A 170 0.97 5.41 1.46
C ALA A 170 2.22 4.52 1.34
N TYR A 171 3.35 5.10 0.98
CA TYR A 171 4.64 4.42 0.91
C TYR A 171 5.06 3.88 2.27
N THR A 172 5.05 4.72 3.32
CA THR A 172 5.42 4.31 4.67
C THR A 172 4.46 3.23 5.21
N ALA A 173 3.16 3.36 4.94
CA ALA A 173 2.17 2.36 5.33
C ALA A 173 2.43 1.01 4.62
N ALA A 174 2.66 1.02 3.31
CA ALA A 174 2.99 -0.18 2.55
C ALA A 174 4.29 -0.83 3.02
N TRP A 175 5.34 -0.05 3.27
CA TRP A 175 6.61 -0.53 3.81
C TRP A 175 6.41 -1.24 5.16
N SER A 176 5.71 -0.60 6.09
CA SER A 176 5.44 -1.16 7.41
C SER A 176 4.58 -2.43 7.35
N LEU A 177 3.62 -2.49 6.42
CA LEU A 177 2.82 -3.69 6.19
C LEU A 177 3.68 -4.86 5.68
N GLU A 178 4.57 -4.61 4.72
CA GLU A 178 5.51 -5.64 4.22
C GLU A 178 6.49 -6.11 5.31
N GLU A 179 6.94 -5.21 6.18
CA GLU A 179 7.78 -5.56 7.33
C GLU A 179 7.05 -6.47 8.32
N GLN A 180 5.77 -6.20 8.61
CA GLN A 180 4.94 -7.07 9.44
C GLN A 180 4.72 -8.45 8.79
N LYS A 181 4.41 -8.49 7.48
CA LYS A 181 4.29 -9.74 6.72
C LYS A 181 5.57 -10.58 6.83
N LYS A 182 6.72 -9.94 6.63
CA LYS A 182 8.04 -10.59 6.75
C LYS A 182 8.26 -11.14 8.16
N MET A 183 8.02 -10.33 9.20
CA MET A 183 8.16 -10.75 10.59
C MET A 183 7.30 -11.97 10.91
N HIS A 184 6.04 -11.99 10.45
CA HIS A 184 5.16 -13.14 10.67
C HIS A 184 5.61 -14.38 9.90
N SER A 185 6.16 -14.21 8.69
CA SER A 185 6.80 -15.32 7.96
C SER A 185 8.03 -15.87 8.71
N GLU A 186 8.87 -15.00 9.26
CA GLU A 186 10.04 -15.41 10.05
C GLU A 186 9.62 -16.16 11.32
N LYS A 187 8.61 -15.68 12.05
CA LYS A 187 8.03 -16.41 13.20
C LYS A 187 7.48 -17.77 12.81
N GLY A 188 6.78 -17.85 11.67
CA GLY A 188 6.31 -19.10 11.11
C GLY A 188 7.46 -20.07 10.88
N LYS A 189 8.51 -19.59 10.20
CA LYS A 189 9.72 -20.36 9.91
C LYS A 189 10.39 -20.88 11.17
N GLU A 190 10.56 -20.05 12.19
CA GLU A 190 11.11 -20.46 13.48
C GLU A 190 10.28 -21.56 14.14
N GLN A 191 8.95 -21.44 14.12
CA GLN A 191 8.08 -22.49 14.66
C GLN A 191 8.19 -23.79 13.83
N GLY A 192 8.22 -23.71 12.49
CA GLY A 192 8.39 -24.87 11.63
C GLY A 192 9.75 -25.57 11.79
N LEU A 193 10.79 -24.82 12.19
CA LEU A 193 12.09 -25.40 12.56
C LEU A 193 12.01 -26.14 13.90
N ALA A 194 11.20 -25.66 14.84
CA ALA A 194 11.08 -26.20 16.19
C ALA A 194 10.11 -27.38 16.29
N GLN A 195 9.02 -27.38 15.53
CA GLN A 195 7.93 -28.36 15.65
C GLN A 195 7.25 -28.66 14.31
N GLU A 196 6.60 -29.81 14.25
CA GLU A 196 6.00 -30.32 13.02
C GLU A 196 4.60 -29.75 12.72
N THR A 197 3.81 -29.53 13.76
CA THR A 197 2.43 -29.04 13.65
C THR A 197 2.37 -27.53 13.83
N MET A 198 1.60 -26.86 12.97
CA MET A 198 1.43 -25.41 13.03
C MET A 198 0.44 -25.02 14.12
N ASP A 199 0.79 -24.03 14.94
CA ASP A 199 -0.09 -23.31 15.84
C ASP A 199 -0.07 -21.82 15.48
N ASP A 200 -1.21 -21.33 14.99
CA ASP A 200 -1.42 -19.95 14.57
C ASP A 200 -2.44 -19.20 15.48
N SER A 201 -2.74 -19.75 16.66
CA SER A 201 -3.75 -19.21 17.58
C SER A 201 -3.49 -17.78 18.04
N GLN A 202 -2.20 -17.40 18.13
CA GLN A 202 -1.76 -16.06 18.51
C GLN A 202 -1.53 -15.13 17.30
N ILE A 203 -1.75 -15.61 16.08
CA ILE A 203 -1.51 -14.85 14.85
C ILE A 203 -2.79 -14.16 14.41
N THR A 204 -2.69 -12.85 14.16
CA THR A 204 -3.82 -12.06 13.66
C THR A 204 -4.26 -12.58 12.28
N PRO A 205 -5.57 -12.58 11.97
CA PRO A 205 -6.08 -13.15 10.72
C PRO A 205 -5.41 -12.63 9.45
N GLU A 206 -5.02 -11.35 9.44
CA GLU A 206 -4.36 -10.69 8.30
C GLU A 206 -2.98 -11.30 7.96
N PHE A 207 -2.25 -11.86 8.94
CA PHE A 207 -0.90 -12.40 8.74
C PHE A 207 -0.81 -13.93 8.80
N LYS A 208 -1.94 -14.63 8.95
CA LYS A 208 -1.96 -16.10 9.02
C LYS A 208 -1.34 -16.77 7.79
N VAL A 209 -1.57 -16.23 6.59
CA VAL A 209 -1.00 -16.77 5.35
C VAL A 209 0.52 -16.64 5.37
N ASN A 210 1.05 -15.46 5.69
CA ASN A 210 2.51 -15.23 5.76
C ASN A 210 3.17 -16.15 6.79
N PHE A 211 2.53 -16.31 7.95
CA PHE A 211 2.98 -17.24 8.98
C PHE A 211 3.00 -18.68 8.49
N ALA A 212 1.92 -19.15 7.84
CA ALA A 212 1.83 -20.51 7.33
C ALA A 212 2.87 -20.81 6.24
N GLU A 213 3.12 -19.87 5.33
CA GLU A 213 4.19 -19.98 4.32
C GLU A 213 5.56 -20.10 4.97
N GLY A 214 5.84 -19.23 5.95
CA GLY A 214 7.05 -19.30 6.76
C GLY A 214 7.21 -20.66 7.44
N PHE A 215 6.15 -21.14 8.08
CA PHE A 215 6.10 -22.42 8.76
C PHE A 215 6.43 -23.60 7.84
N GLN A 216 5.88 -23.62 6.62
CA GLN A 216 6.21 -24.64 5.64
C GLN A 216 7.69 -24.62 5.24
N VAL A 217 8.26 -23.43 5.04
CA VAL A 217 9.70 -23.28 4.76
C VAL A 217 10.54 -23.84 5.93
N GLY A 218 10.21 -23.46 7.17
CA GLY A 218 10.89 -23.96 8.36
C GLY A 218 10.82 -25.47 8.51
N ASN A 219 9.66 -26.06 8.27
CA ASN A 219 9.46 -27.52 8.35
C ASN A 219 10.26 -28.28 7.28
N LYS A 220 10.36 -27.71 6.08
CA LYS A 220 11.20 -28.26 5.01
C LYS A 220 12.67 -28.25 5.43
N GLU A 221 13.17 -27.12 5.93
CA GLU A 221 14.55 -26.99 6.43
C GLU A 221 14.83 -27.96 7.60
N ARG A 222 13.87 -28.11 8.53
CA ARG A 222 13.95 -29.11 9.62
C ARG A 222 14.09 -30.53 9.06
N THR A 223 13.27 -30.87 8.08
CA THR A 223 13.28 -32.20 7.44
C THR A 223 14.63 -32.47 6.77
N GLU A 224 15.13 -31.54 5.95
CA GLU A 224 16.43 -31.66 5.29
C GLU A 224 17.59 -31.80 6.29
N LYS A 225 17.55 -31.04 7.39
CA LYS A 225 18.55 -31.14 8.45
C LYS A 225 18.55 -32.53 9.11
N ILE A 226 17.37 -33.04 9.48
CA ILE A 226 17.26 -34.36 10.13
C ILE A 226 17.66 -35.47 9.17
N GLU A 227 17.27 -35.40 7.89
CA GLU A 227 17.71 -36.36 6.87
C GLU A 227 19.23 -36.40 6.75
N LYS A 228 19.89 -35.24 6.76
CA LYS A 228 21.36 -35.15 6.73
C LYS A 228 21.99 -35.78 7.97
N GLU A 229 21.48 -35.48 9.16
CA GLU A 229 21.96 -36.07 10.42
C GLU A 229 21.78 -37.60 10.42
N GLN A 230 20.63 -38.09 9.96
CA GLN A 230 20.38 -39.53 9.81
C GLN A 230 21.31 -40.18 8.78
N ALA A 231 21.58 -39.52 7.66
CA ALA A 231 22.52 -40.03 6.67
C ALA A 231 23.96 -40.11 7.21
N GLU A 232 24.41 -39.11 7.98
CA GLU A 232 25.73 -39.14 8.63
C GLU A 232 25.83 -40.28 9.65
N LEU A 233 24.80 -40.47 10.49
CA LEU A 233 24.71 -41.59 11.42
C LEU A 233 24.72 -42.95 10.69
N GLY A 234 23.95 -43.07 9.61
CA GLY A 234 23.86 -44.26 8.78
C GLY A 234 25.21 -44.61 8.16
N GLU A 235 25.85 -43.67 7.48
CA GLU A 235 27.15 -43.89 6.83
C GLU A 235 28.22 -44.31 7.85
N LYS A 236 28.23 -43.71 9.04
CA LYS A 236 29.13 -44.11 10.14
C LYS A 236 28.85 -45.53 10.61
N ALA A 237 27.60 -45.84 10.96
CA ALA A 237 27.21 -47.16 11.43
C ALA A 237 27.50 -48.26 10.39
N GLY A 238 27.27 -47.97 9.11
CA GLY A 238 27.60 -48.87 8.01
C GLY A 238 29.11 -49.14 7.90
N LYS A 239 29.96 -48.10 8.03
CA LYS A 239 31.42 -48.25 8.01
C LYS A 239 31.95 -49.08 9.19
N GLU A 240 31.31 -48.95 10.34
CA GLU A 240 31.66 -49.67 11.56
C GLU A 240 31.05 -51.07 11.62
N LEU A 241 30.19 -51.43 10.65
CA LEU A 241 29.37 -52.65 10.63
C LEU A 241 28.55 -52.80 11.92
N ALA A 242 28.09 -51.67 12.46
CA ALA A 242 27.21 -51.63 13.62
C ALA A 242 25.80 -52.13 13.26
N GLU A 243 25.01 -52.46 14.28
CA GLU A 243 23.60 -52.79 14.10
C GLU A 243 22.84 -51.60 13.48
N LYS A 244 21.93 -51.89 12.55
CA LYS A 244 21.11 -50.86 11.89
C LYS A 244 20.12 -50.26 12.88
N LYS A 245 20.47 -49.10 13.44
CA LYS A 245 19.63 -48.36 14.39
C LYS A 245 19.56 -46.89 13.97
N PRO A 246 18.52 -46.50 13.21
CA PRO A 246 18.24 -45.10 12.94
C PRO A 246 18.05 -44.33 14.25
N GLY A 247 18.56 -43.10 14.31
CA GLY A 247 18.45 -42.25 15.49
C GLY A 247 17.08 -41.58 15.62
N ASN A 248 16.46 -41.25 14.49
CA ASN A 248 15.11 -40.68 14.42
C ASN A 248 14.25 -41.54 13.48
N THR A 249 13.10 -42.02 13.99
CA THR A 249 12.14 -42.87 13.28
C THR A 249 10.75 -42.22 13.15
N GLU A 250 10.62 -40.94 13.48
CA GLU A 250 9.36 -40.19 13.42
C GLU A 250 8.79 -40.13 12.00
N LYS A 251 9.66 -40.15 10.98
CA LYS A 251 9.27 -40.16 9.57
C LYS A 251 10.04 -41.21 8.79
N ASP A 252 9.33 -41.82 7.83
CA ASP A 252 9.90 -42.78 6.88
C ASP A 252 11.07 -42.20 6.08
N VAL A 253 11.01 -40.91 5.70
CA VAL A 253 12.11 -40.25 4.96
C VAL A 253 13.42 -40.21 5.76
N TYR A 254 13.35 -40.05 7.08
CA TYR A 254 14.51 -40.04 7.97
C TYR A 254 15.17 -41.43 8.05
N VAL A 255 14.33 -42.47 8.18
CA VAL A 255 14.78 -43.86 8.19
C VAL A 255 15.42 -44.23 6.86
N LYS A 256 14.81 -43.85 5.74
CA LYS A 256 15.37 -44.10 4.40
C LYS A 256 16.71 -43.40 4.18
N ALA A 257 16.87 -42.16 4.66
CA ALA A 257 18.14 -41.45 4.59
C ALA A 257 19.24 -42.20 5.35
N TYR A 258 18.94 -42.67 6.57
CA TYR A 258 19.85 -43.51 7.36
C TYR A 258 20.21 -44.81 6.64
N GLU A 259 19.22 -45.60 6.20
CA GLU A 259 19.44 -46.93 5.62
C GLU A 259 20.24 -46.85 4.32
N THR A 260 19.93 -45.87 3.46
CA THR A 260 20.67 -45.63 2.22
C THR A 260 22.13 -45.33 2.51
N ALA A 261 22.39 -44.44 3.48
CA ALA A 261 23.74 -44.07 3.86
C ALA A 261 24.48 -45.22 4.56
N TYR A 262 23.79 -46.03 5.35
CA TYR A 262 24.33 -47.26 5.95
C TYR A 262 24.86 -48.21 4.89
N GLU A 263 24.06 -48.52 3.87
CA GLU A 263 24.48 -49.43 2.79
C GLU A 263 25.71 -48.89 2.04
N LYS A 264 25.80 -47.57 1.85
CA LYS A 264 26.98 -46.91 1.28
C LYS A 264 28.20 -47.06 2.20
N GLY A 265 28.05 -46.84 3.50
CA GLY A 265 29.10 -47.02 4.50
C GLY A 265 29.61 -48.47 4.54
N TYR A 266 28.70 -49.44 4.54
CA TYR A 266 28.99 -50.87 4.54
C TYR A 266 29.78 -51.30 3.30
N LYS A 267 29.33 -50.90 2.10
CA LYS A 267 30.05 -51.16 0.84
C LYS A 267 31.45 -50.53 0.83
N SER A 268 31.58 -49.33 1.40
CA SER A 268 32.88 -48.66 1.53
C SER A 268 33.83 -49.42 2.46
N ALA A 269 33.36 -49.87 3.62
CA ALA A 269 34.15 -50.69 4.55
C ALA A 269 34.58 -52.02 3.92
N LYS A 270 33.68 -52.70 3.19
CA LYS A 270 34.00 -53.90 2.43
C LYS A 270 35.16 -53.67 1.45
N LYS A 271 35.01 -52.67 0.57
CA LYS A 271 36.04 -52.34 -0.42
C LYS A 271 37.37 -51.98 0.23
N ALA A 272 37.35 -51.28 1.37
CA ALA A 272 38.55 -50.92 2.10
C ALA A 272 39.24 -52.15 2.73
N ALA A 273 38.48 -53.08 3.31
CA ALA A 273 39.01 -54.32 3.87
C ALA A 273 39.60 -55.24 2.79
N GLU A 274 38.88 -55.44 1.68
CA GLU A 274 39.37 -56.20 0.53
C GLU A 274 40.64 -55.57 -0.06
N LYS A 275 40.65 -54.26 -0.26
CA LYS A 275 41.86 -53.56 -0.75
C LYS A 275 43.03 -53.70 0.21
N ALA A 276 42.79 -53.59 1.52
CA ALA A 276 43.84 -53.79 2.51
C ALA A 276 44.40 -55.21 2.49
N GLY A 277 43.55 -56.22 2.36
CA GLY A 277 43.98 -57.61 2.18
C GLY A 277 44.78 -57.81 0.90
N TYR A 278 44.31 -57.25 -0.21
CA TYR A 278 44.97 -57.31 -1.51
C TYR A 278 46.39 -56.71 -1.47
N THR A 279 46.55 -55.53 -0.84
CA THR A 279 47.85 -54.90 -0.64
C THR A 279 48.72 -55.70 0.31
N TYR A 280 48.15 -56.21 1.43
CA TYR A 280 48.87 -57.04 2.38
C TYR A 280 49.49 -58.27 1.72
N ALA A 281 48.83 -58.82 0.70
CA ALA A 281 49.36 -59.94 -0.07
C ALA A 281 50.65 -59.61 -0.84
N PHE A 282 50.93 -58.35 -1.18
CA PHE A 282 52.21 -57.97 -1.79
C PHE A 282 53.32 -57.74 -0.76
N GLU A 283 52.98 -57.49 0.49
CA GLU A 283 53.94 -57.13 1.54
C GLU A 283 54.35 -58.34 2.39
N ASN A 284 53.45 -59.32 2.54
CA ASN A 284 53.62 -60.44 3.46
C ASN A 284 53.41 -61.78 2.76
N TYR A 285 54.34 -62.72 2.98
CA TYR A 285 54.23 -64.07 2.44
C TYR A 285 53.05 -64.83 3.07
N ASP A 286 52.99 -64.91 4.40
CA ASP A 286 51.95 -65.63 5.11
C ASP A 286 50.73 -64.73 5.40
N LEU A 287 49.53 -65.31 5.37
CA LEU A 287 48.31 -64.63 5.77
C LEU A 287 48.27 -64.49 7.30
N LYS A 288 48.43 -63.27 7.80
CA LYS A 288 48.16 -62.89 9.19
C LYS A 288 47.20 -61.72 9.23
N VAL A 289 46.00 -61.95 9.75
CA VAL A 289 44.97 -60.91 9.81
C VAL A 289 45.36 -59.85 10.84
N PRO A 290 45.45 -58.55 10.46
CA PRO A 290 45.72 -57.48 11.41
C PRO A 290 44.61 -57.37 12.47
N ALA A 291 44.97 -56.99 13.70
CA ALA A 291 44.05 -56.88 14.84
C ALA A 291 42.80 -56.01 14.56
N LYS A 292 42.92 -55.00 13.69
CA LYS A 292 41.81 -54.14 13.25
C LYS A 292 40.71 -54.88 12.48
N TYR A 293 41.02 -55.99 11.82
CA TYR A 293 40.06 -56.82 11.09
C TYR A 293 39.73 -58.10 11.84
N GLU A 294 40.63 -58.57 12.72
CA GLU A 294 40.52 -59.85 13.42
C GLU A 294 39.29 -59.97 14.32
N LYS A 295 38.89 -58.87 14.98
CA LYS A 295 37.78 -58.88 15.95
C LYS A 295 36.39 -58.94 15.32
N ASN A 296 36.25 -58.55 14.05
CA ASN A 296 34.97 -58.54 13.34
C ASN A 296 35.02 -59.61 12.24
N GLU A 297 34.26 -60.68 12.40
CA GLU A 297 34.27 -61.82 11.48
C GLU A 297 33.98 -61.44 10.02
N THR A 298 33.14 -60.42 9.79
CA THR A 298 32.85 -59.94 8.43
C THR A 298 34.03 -59.19 7.83
N LEU A 299 34.65 -58.28 8.59
CA LEU A 299 35.85 -57.56 8.14
C LEU A 299 37.03 -58.52 7.91
N LYS A 300 37.22 -59.49 8.82
CA LYS A 300 38.20 -60.56 8.70
C LYS A 300 38.01 -61.33 7.40
N LYS A 301 36.77 -61.75 7.11
CA LYS A 301 36.44 -62.46 5.87
C LYS A 301 36.81 -61.64 4.64
N TRP A 302 36.38 -60.38 4.56
CA TRP A 302 36.68 -59.51 3.41
C TRP A 302 38.18 -59.24 3.24
N PHE A 303 38.91 -59.06 4.34
CA PHE A 303 40.37 -58.93 4.28
C PHE A 303 41.02 -60.20 3.70
N ILE A 304 40.60 -61.38 4.15
CA ILE A 304 41.11 -62.66 3.64
C ILE A 304 40.75 -62.84 2.16
N GLU A 305 39.52 -62.49 1.77
CA GLU A 305 39.07 -62.51 0.37
C GLU A 305 39.95 -61.60 -0.50
N GLY A 306 40.21 -60.38 -0.04
CA GLY A 306 41.12 -59.44 -0.71
C GLY A 306 42.56 -59.97 -0.85
N PHE A 307 43.10 -60.58 0.21
CA PHE A 307 44.43 -61.21 0.16
C PHE A 307 44.48 -62.32 -0.90
N LYS A 308 43.46 -63.18 -0.92
CA LYS A 308 43.37 -64.31 -1.87
C LYS A 308 43.07 -63.86 -3.29
N SER A 309 42.44 -62.70 -3.49
CA SER A 309 42.11 -62.19 -4.83
C SER A 309 43.33 -61.67 -5.59
N ASN A 310 44.47 -61.45 -4.92
CA ASN A 310 45.70 -60.99 -5.54
C ASN A 310 46.45 -62.13 -6.25
N LYS A 311 46.05 -62.41 -7.49
CA LYS A 311 46.64 -63.45 -8.34
C LYS A 311 48.14 -63.23 -8.57
N LYS A 312 48.58 -61.99 -8.78
CA LYS A 312 50.00 -61.69 -9.04
C LYS A 312 50.87 -61.98 -7.82
N ALA A 313 50.42 -61.61 -6.62
CA ALA A 313 51.11 -61.99 -5.39
C ALA A 313 51.16 -63.51 -5.19
N ALA A 314 50.10 -64.24 -5.56
CA ALA A 314 50.11 -65.70 -5.52
C ALA A 314 51.13 -66.31 -6.49
N GLU A 315 51.19 -65.83 -7.73
CA GLU A 315 52.20 -66.22 -8.73
C GLU A 315 53.63 -65.99 -8.21
N ILE A 316 53.90 -64.81 -7.63
CA ILE A 316 55.21 -64.47 -7.04
C ILE A 316 55.60 -65.46 -5.95
N ARG A 317 54.65 -65.83 -5.06
CA ARG A 317 54.91 -66.81 -3.99
C ARG A 317 55.24 -68.18 -4.56
N GLU A 318 54.47 -68.64 -5.54
CA GLU A 318 54.65 -69.96 -6.15
C GLU A 318 56.00 -70.05 -6.87
N GLU A 319 56.31 -69.07 -7.72
CA GLU A 319 57.58 -69.06 -8.45
C GLU A 319 58.78 -68.88 -7.54
N GLY A 320 58.70 -67.96 -6.58
CA GLY A 320 59.76 -67.75 -5.59
C GLY A 320 60.01 -69.02 -4.79
N TYR A 321 58.96 -69.70 -4.33
CA TYR A 321 59.07 -70.97 -3.60
C TYR A 321 59.75 -72.05 -4.44
N LYS A 322 59.30 -72.30 -5.69
CA LYS A 322 59.91 -73.27 -6.61
C LYS A 322 61.39 -72.99 -6.84
N LYS A 323 61.77 -71.71 -6.99
CA LYS A 323 63.16 -71.29 -7.15
C LYS A 323 63.97 -71.42 -5.86
N GLY A 324 63.33 -71.30 -4.70
CA GLY A 324 63.94 -71.53 -3.38
C GLY A 324 64.24 -72.99 -3.09
N ASP A 325 63.34 -73.89 -3.49
CA ASP A 325 63.44 -75.36 -3.36
C ASP A 325 64.44 -75.98 -4.37
N SER A 326 64.93 -75.18 -5.32
CA SER A 326 65.95 -75.61 -6.29
C SER A 326 67.36 -75.58 -5.68
N TRP A 327 68.23 -76.49 -6.14
CA TRP A 327 69.69 -76.44 -5.88
C TRP A 327 70.29 -75.07 -6.20
N LEU A 328 69.76 -74.38 -7.23
CA LEU A 328 70.26 -73.08 -7.71
C LEU A 328 69.70 -71.86 -6.92
N SER A 329 69.03 -72.09 -5.79
CA SER A 329 68.36 -71.06 -5.00
C SER A 329 69.28 -69.94 -4.47
N PHE A 330 70.60 -70.16 -4.42
CA PHE A 330 71.58 -69.11 -4.14
C PHE A 330 71.62 -68.03 -5.24
N PHE A 331 71.55 -68.41 -6.51
CA PHE A 331 71.56 -67.48 -7.65
C PHE A 331 70.24 -66.70 -7.75
N TYR A 332 69.11 -67.38 -7.55
CA TYR A 332 67.79 -66.75 -7.66
C TYR A 332 67.48 -65.73 -6.56
N LYS A 333 68.15 -65.82 -5.40
CA LYS A 333 68.04 -64.81 -4.34
C LYS A 333 68.72 -63.49 -4.74
N SER A 334 69.87 -63.57 -5.43
CA SER A 334 70.64 -62.40 -5.85
C SER A 334 70.11 -61.72 -7.12
N PHE A 335 69.30 -62.43 -7.91
CA PHE A 335 68.73 -61.94 -9.17
C PHE A 335 67.20 -62.03 -9.17
N VAL A 336 66.54 -60.93 -8.79
CA VAL A 336 65.07 -60.80 -8.84
C VAL A 336 64.66 -60.46 -10.28
N PRO A 337 63.78 -61.27 -10.92
CA PRO A 337 63.28 -60.98 -12.26
C PRO A 337 62.69 -59.57 -12.34
N SER A 338 62.87 -58.89 -13.48
CA SER A 338 62.35 -57.54 -13.71
C SER A 338 60.84 -57.45 -13.46
N GLU A 339 60.11 -58.52 -13.79
CA GLU A 339 58.67 -58.72 -13.59
C GLU A 339 58.22 -58.65 -12.12
N TYR A 340 59.13 -58.91 -11.17
CA TYR A 340 58.87 -58.94 -9.73
C TYR A 340 59.60 -57.85 -8.96
N LYS A 341 60.27 -56.93 -9.66
CA LYS A 341 61.11 -55.90 -9.07
C LYS A 341 60.32 -54.99 -8.12
N GLU A 342 59.07 -54.67 -8.45
CA GLU A 342 58.17 -53.84 -7.63
C GLU A 342 57.73 -54.53 -6.33
N HIS A 343 57.75 -55.86 -6.29
CA HIS A 343 57.37 -56.68 -5.13
C HIS A 343 58.52 -57.58 -4.68
N LYS A 344 59.75 -57.07 -4.82
CA LYS A 344 60.99 -57.78 -4.50
C LYS A 344 60.96 -58.41 -3.11
N GLY A 345 60.45 -57.70 -2.11
CA GLY A 345 60.38 -58.19 -0.73
C GLY A 345 59.55 -59.48 -0.59
N LEU A 346 58.44 -59.61 -1.32
CA LEU A 346 57.63 -60.83 -1.31
C LEU A 346 58.35 -61.98 -2.03
N TYR A 347 58.98 -61.70 -3.16
CA TYR A 347 59.74 -62.69 -3.93
C TYR A 347 60.92 -63.26 -3.12
N GLU A 348 61.65 -62.40 -2.41
CA GLU A 348 62.74 -62.82 -1.51
C GLU A 348 62.23 -63.68 -0.35
N GLN A 349 61.12 -63.30 0.30
CA GLN A 349 60.48 -64.12 1.33
C GLN A 349 60.07 -65.51 0.78
N ALA A 350 59.54 -65.55 -0.45
CA ALA A 350 59.13 -66.79 -1.10
C ALA A 350 60.30 -67.74 -1.37
N ILE A 351 61.44 -67.22 -1.85
CA ILE A 351 62.67 -68.01 -2.01
C ILE A 351 63.15 -68.55 -0.67
N GLU A 352 63.13 -67.75 0.39
CA GLU A 352 63.55 -68.20 1.72
C GLU A 352 62.66 -69.30 2.28
N LYS A 353 61.35 -69.26 1.99
CA LYS A 353 60.42 -70.33 2.36
C LYS A 353 60.69 -71.62 1.60
N GLY A 354 60.93 -71.53 0.28
CA GLY A 354 61.29 -72.70 -0.54
C GLY A 354 62.59 -73.36 -0.11
N LYS A 355 63.62 -72.57 0.28
CA LYS A 355 64.90 -73.11 0.79
C LYS A 355 64.78 -73.93 2.09
N LYS A 356 63.71 -73.69 2.85
CA LYS A 356 63.47 -74.31 4.17
C LYS A 356 62.49 -75.48 4.09
N ALA A 357 61.87 -75.70 2.93
CA ALA A 357 61.09 -76.89 2.63
C ALA A 357 62.03 -78.10 2.43
#